data_AF-A0A6P2FXD4-F1
#
_entry.id   AF-A0A6P2FXD4-F1
#
_cell.length_a   1.000
_cell.length_b   1.000
_cell.length_c   1.000
_cell.angle_alpha   90.00
_cell.angle_beta   90.00
_cell.angle_gamma   90.00
#
_symmetry.space_group_name_H-M   'P 1'
#
loop_
_entity.id
_entity.type
_entity.pdbx_description
1 polymer ?
#
loop_
_entity_poly.entity_id
_entity_poly.type
_entity_poly.pdbx_seq_one_letter_code
_entity_poly.pdbx_strand_id
1 'polypeptide(L)'
;MGYDARVSFEVTIRDGVTKEAVKAALQPRLDDAKFDLLDHDDPMEERLAALVDGILIVRADITAGYNFHDHVFLPVVEAVGALAEDAFEATLENQDTGDAEERYTDVIAGPAHLIPEYKSRAARWGLRVEDIALPLSARGWPLEDIATRECMTIAAFPKDGHQTEAVSRVSVDLVGLELDGARRNRIARLAVLLAREIAGDELILHPRPGYGAAERVLDAAGGVMRAVNEFDTGLNAGAGRPPEGADFEALLDLVKSGLGRVRKEAVARANAVAASVAENEGNTDQASAPRG
;
A
#
# COMPACT_ATOMS: atom_id res chain seq x y z
N MET A 1 -9.64 23.90 -30.02
CA MET A 1 -8.33 23.94 -29.34
C MET A 1 -8.07 22.52 -28.85
N GLY A 2 -6.91 21.99 -29.17
CA GLY A 2 -6.48 20.63 -28.84
C GLY A 2 -5.01 20.65 -28.44
N TYR A 3 -4.42 19.47 -28.27
CA TYR A 3 -3.00 19.30 -28.02
C TYR A 3 -2.45 18.15 -28.86
N ASP A 4 -1.15 18.17 -29.12
CA ASP A 4 -0.49 17.05 -29.78
C ASP A 4 -0.24 15.92 -28.76
N ALA A 5 -0.85 14.78 -29.02
CA ALA A 5 -0.94 13.64 -28.13
C ALA A 5 -0.23 12.44 -28.74
N ARG A 6 0.70 11.86 -27.98
CA ARG A 6 1.32 10.59 -28.33
C ARG A 6 0.84 9.51 -27.37
N VAL A 7 0.31 8.42 -27.91
CA VAL A 7 -0.16 7.30 -27.10
C VAL A 7 0.58 6.04 -27.51
N SER A 8 1.09 5.31 -26.52
CA SER A 8 1.74 4.02 -26.74
C SER A 8 1.39 3.01 -25.66
N PHE A 9 1.06 1.78 -26.07
CA PHE A 9 1.06 0.62 -25.19
C PHE A 9 1.19 -0.68 -26.00
N GLU A 10 1.67 -1.70 -25.31
CA GLU A 10 1.78 -3.07 -25.81
C GLU A 10 1.15 -4.01 -24.78
N VAL A 11 0.37 -4.98 -25.24
CA VAL A 11 -0.36 -5.88 -24.35
C VAL A 11 -0.57 -7.25 -24.98
N THR A 12 -0.29 -8.30 -24.21
CA THR A 12 -0.63 -9.67 -24.57
C THR A 12 -2.11 -9.93 -24.37
N ILE A 13 -2.79 -10.37 -25.42
CA ILE A 13 -4.22 -10.66 -25.43
C ILE A 13 -4.45 -12.12 -25.03
N ARG A 14 -5.46 -12.37 -24.20
CA ARG A 14 -5.79 -13.72 -23.72
C ARG A 14 -6.14 -14.66 -24.87
N ASP A 15 -5.72 -15.91 -24.73
CA ASP A 15 -6.14 -17.02 -25.60
C ASP A 15 -7.67 -17.09 -25.76
N GLY A 16 -8.11 -17.22 -27.01
CA GLY A 16 -9.53 -17.32 -27.38
C GLY A 16 -10.25 -15.99 -27.60
N VAL A 17 -9.60 -14.84 -27.40
CA VAL A 17 -10.13 -13.54 -27.83
C VAL A 17 -10.00 -13.41 -29.34
N THR A 18 -11.06 -12.98 -30.01
CA THR A 18 -11.07 -12.85 -31.48
C THR A 18 -10.58 -11.46 -31.93
N LYS A 19 -10.13 -11.37 -33.19
CA LYS A 19 -9.75 -10.09 -33.80
C LYS A 19 -10.89 -9.07 -33.79
N GLU A 20 -12.14 -9.54 -33.91
CA GLU A 20 -13.34 -8.69 -33.84
C GLU A 20 -13.55 -8.12 -32.44
N ALA A 21 -13.30 -8.89 -31.39
CA ALA A 21 -13.40 -8.41 -30.01
C ALA A 21 -12.35 -7.33 -29.73
N VAL A 22 -11.12 -7.51 -30.24
CA VAL A 22 -10.07 -6.49 -30.16
C VAL A 22 -10.45 -5.24 -30.95
N LYS A 23 -10.98 -5.40 -32.18
CA LYS A 23 -11.45 -4.27 -32.99
C LYS A 23 -12.58 -3.51 -32.28
N ALA A 24 -13.52 -4.20 -31.65
CA ALA A 24 -14.61 -3.59 -30.89
C ALA A 24 -14.11 -2.81 -29.67
N ALA A 25 -13.11 -3.33 -28.95
CA ALA A 25 -12.50 -2.62 -27.81
C ALA A 25 -11.76 -1.35 -28.25
N LEU A 26 -11.16 -1.36 -29.44
CA LEU A 26 -10.45 -0.22 -30.01
C LEU A 26 -11.38 0.77 -30.74
N GLN A 27 -12.64 0.39 -31.01
CA GLN A 27 -13.57 1.16 -31.84
C GLN A 27 -13.64 2.66 -31.47
N PRO A 28 -13.70 3.08 -30.20
CA PRO A 28 -13.72 4.51 -29.86
C PRO A 28 -12.48 5.29 -30.34
N ARG A 29 -11.29 4.65 -30.31
CA ARG A 29 -10.04 5.23 -30.83
C ARG A 29 -9.95 5.16 -32.34
N LEU A 30 -10.46 4.07 -32.93
CA LEU A 30 -10.48 3.85 -34.38
C LEU A 30 -11.45 4.79 -35.10
N ASP A 31 -12.59 5.11 -34.49
CA ASP A 31 -13.60 6.02 -35.03
C ASP A 31 -13.11 7.47 -35.05
N ASP A 32 -12.36 7.89 -34.01
CA ASP A 32 -11.81 9.24 -33.90
C ASP A 32 -10.61 9.45 -34.84
N ALA A 33 -9.75 8.45 -34.96
CA ALA A 33 -8.51 8.53 -35.74
C ALA A 33 -8.62 7.98 -37.18
N LYS A 34 -9.76 7.37 -37.55
CA LYS A 34 -10.11 6.85 -38.89
C LYS A 34 -9.11 5.85 -39.48
N PHE A 35 -8.67 4.86 -38.70
CA PHE A 35 -7.75 3.82 -39.18
C PHE A 35 -8.21 2.40 -38.81
N ASP A 36 -7.61 1.38 -39.44
CA ASP A 36 -7.95 -0.04 -39.27
C ASP A 36 -6.94 -0.80 -38.41
N LEU A 37 -7.38 -1.90 -37.79
CA LEU A 37 -6.52 -2.84 -37.07
C LEU A 37 -5.71 -3.70 -38.06
N LEU A 38 -4.39 -3.48 -38.08
CA LEU A 38 -3.44 -4.21 -38.92
C LEU A 38 -3.12 -5.59 -38.34
N ASP A 39 -2.60 -6.46 -39.20
CA ASP A 39 -2.10 -7.81 -38.90
C ASP A 39 -0.57 -7.90 -38.89
N HIS A 40 0.11 -6.77 -39.02
CA HIS A 40 1.56 -6.64 -39.01
C HIS A 40 1.98 -5.38 -38.25
N ASP A 41 3.19 -5.40 -37.71
CA ASP A 41 3.79 -4.25 -37.05
C ASP A 41 4.60 -3.40 -38.04
N ASP A 42 4.22 -2.13 -38.22
CA ASP A 42 5.03 -1.16 -38.95
C ASP A 42 5.49 -0.02 -38.03
N PRO A 43 6.78 0.03 -37.66
CA PRO A 43 7.30 1.06 -36.77
C PRO A 43 7.38 2.45 -37.40
N MET A 44 7.19 2.60 -38.70
CA MET A 44 7.22 3.89 -39.40
C MET A 44 5.85 4.57 -39.46
N GLU A 45 4.77 3.86 -39.12
CA GLU A 45 3.42 4.42 -39.10
C GLU A 45 3.21 5.35 -37.91
N GLU A 46 2.78 6.60 -38.18
CA GLU A 46 2.42 7.58 -37.15
C GLU A 46 1.20 7.11 -36.34
N ARG A 47 0.36 6.24 -36.93
CA ARG A 47 -0.85 5.68 -36.32
C ARG A 47 -0.94 4.19 -36.60
N LEU A 48 -0.76 3.40 -35.57
CA LEU A 48 -0.77 1.95 -35.63
C LEU A 48 -1.65 1.37 -34.52
N ALA A 49 -2.55 0.48 -34.91
CA ALA A 49 -3.00 -0.60 -34.05
C ALA A 49 -2.76 -1.90 -34.79
N ALA A 50 -1.96 -2.79 -34.22
CA ALA A 50 -1.60 -4.06 -34.83
C ALA A 50 -1.82 -5.19 -33.82
N LEU A 51 -2.42 -6.29 -34.28
CA LEU A 51 -2.51 -7.53 -33.51
C LEU A 51 -1.64 -8.58 -34.21
N VAL A 52 -0.47 -8.87 -33.65
CA VAL A 52 0.54 -9.79 -34.21
C VAL A 52 0.88 -10.84 -33.15
N ASP A 53 0.72 -12.11 -33.48
CA ASP A 53 1.06 -13.24 -32.60
C ASP A 53 0.46 -13.16 -31.18
N GLY A 54 -0.77 -12.61 -31.07
CA GLY A 54 -1.46 -12.43 -29.77
C GLY A 54 -1.06 -11.17 -29.01
N ILE A 55 -0.15 -10.36 -29.54
CA ILE A 55 0.28 -9.10 -28.97
C ILE A 55 -0.44 -7.95 -29.69
N LEU A 56 -1.16 -7.14 -28.93
CA LEU A 56 -1.74 -5.89 -29.41
C LEU A 56 -0.74 -4.75 -29.16
N ILE A 57 -0.32 -4.11 -30.24
CA ILE A 57 0.54 -2.93 -30.22
C ILE A 57 -0.30 -1.75 -30.65
N VAL A 58 -0.34 -0.69 -29.83
CA VAL A 58 -1.03 0.54 -30.18
C VAL A 58 -0.11 1.73 -30.02
N ARG A 59 0.10 2.46 -31.13
CA ARG A 59 0.92 3.66 -31.21
C ARG A 59 0.15 4.71 -32.00
N ALA A 60 -0.01 5.92 -31.49
CA ALA A 60 -0.63 6.97 -32.28
C ALA A 60 -0.04 8.33 -31.93
N ASP A 61 0.28 9.10 -32.96
CA ASP A 61 0.55 10.53 -32.90
C ASP A 61 -0.65 11.27 -33.53
N ILE A 62 -1.37 12.04 -32.71
CA ILE A 62 -2.62 12.68 -33.09
C ILE A 62 -2.76 14.06 -32.45
N THR A 63 -3.45 14.96 -33.14
CA THR A 63 -3.96 16.18 -32.50
C THR A 63 -5.29 15.86 -31.81
N ALA A 64 -5.30 15.86 -30.49
CA ALA A 64 -6.40 15.44 -29.65
C ALA A 64 -7.16 16.63 -29.02
N GLY A 65 -8.46 16.46 -28.75
CA GLY A 65 -9.21 17.42 -27.94
C GLY A 65 -8.84 17.33 -26.45
N TYR A 66 -9.06 18.40 -25.67
CA TYR A 66 -8.74 18.41 -24.22
C TYR A 66 -9.45 17.31 -23.40
N ASN A 67 -10.53 16.77 -23.93
CA ASN A 67 -11.33 15.72 -23.30
C ASN A 67 -10.95 14.31 -23.81
N PHE A 68 -9.89 14.17 -24.61
CA PHE A 68 -9.43 12.92 -25.19
C PHE A 68 -9.06 11.86 -24.14
N HIS A 69 -8.45 12.29 -23.02
CA HIS A 69 -8.15 11.39 -21.90
C HIS A 69 -9.40 10.64 -21.44
N ASP A 70 -10.45 11.38 -21.10
CA ASP A 70 -11.66 10.84 -20.47
C ASP A 70 -12.60 10.12 -21.46
N HIS A 71 -12.66 10.58 -22.72
CA HIS A 71 -13.60 10.03 -23.70
C HIS A 71 -13.03 8.98 -24.64
N VAL A 72 -11.70 8.92 -24.79
CA VAL A 72 -11.06 8.02 -25.76
C VAL A 72 -10.00 7.17 -25.09
N PHE A 73 -8.97 7.79 -24.51
CA PHE A 73 -7.80 7.06 -23.99
C PHE A 73 -8.18 6.10 -22.86
N LEU A 74 -8.76 6.61 -21.77
CA LEU A 74 -9.12 5.81 -20.61
C LEU A 74 -10.13 4.69 -20.96
N PRO A 75 -11.25 4.96 -21.66
CA PRO A 75 -12.18 3.89 -22.06
C PRO A 75 -11.55 2.79 -22.92
N VAL A 76 -10.63 3.15 -23.82
CA VAL A 76 -9.95 2.18 -24.70
C VAL A 76 -8.98 1.32 -23.90
N VAL A 77 -8.20 1.93 -22.99
CA VAL A 77 -7.26 1.20 -22.14
C VAL A 77 -8.02 0.24 -21.21
N GLU A 78 -9.14 0.65 -20.63
CA GLU A 78 -10.00 -0.22 -19.81
C GLU A 78 -10.62 -1.38 -20.61
N ALA A 79 -11.14 -1.09 -21.81
CA ALA A 79 -11.73 -2.11 -22.69
C ALA A 79 -10.70 -3.15 -23.12
N VAL A 80 -9.48 -2.72 -23.45
CA VAL A 80 -8.36 -3.61 -23.77
C VAL A 80 -7.91 -4.38 -22.52
N GLY A 81 -7.90 -3.75 -21.35
CA GLY A 81 -7.64 -4.40 -20.06
C GLY A 81 -8.54 -5.58 -19.75
N ALA A 82 -9.80 -5.55 -20.19
CA ALA A 82 -10.73 -6.67 -20.04
C ALA A 82 -10.36 -7.89 -20.91
N LEU A 83 -9.65 -7.66 -22.02
CA LEU A 83 -9.22 -8.68 -22.98
C LEU A 83 -7.80 -9.20 -22.71
N ALA A 84 -7.02 -8.47 -21.92
CA ALA A 84 -5.63 -8.77 -21.66
C ALA A 84 -5.43 -10.08 -20.88
N GLU A 85 -4.33 -10.75 -21.17
CA GLU A 85 -3.83 -11.87 -20.39
C GLU A 85 -3.22 -11.38 -19.06
N ASP A 86 -2.44 -10.31 -19.13
CA ASP A 86 -1.72 -9.70 -18.01
C ASP A 86 -2.11 -8.23 -17.80
N ALA A 87 -1.71 -7.66 -16.66
CA ALA A 87 -1.79 -6.21 -16.45
C ALA A 87 -0.66 -5.48 -17.20
N PHE A 88 -0.97 -4.30 -17.72
CA PHE A 88 -0.09 -3.46 -18.52
C PHE A 88 -0.25 -1.97 -18.17
N GLU A 89 0.70 -1.16 -18.61
CA GLU A 89 0.70 0.29 -18.49
C GLU A 89 0.56 0.91 -19.87
N ALA A 90 -0.32 1.90 -19.97
CA ALA A 90 -0.52 2.69 -21.16
C ALA A 90 -0.18 4.15 -20.86
N THR A 91 0.59 4.75 -21.77
CA THR A 91 1.07 6.12 -21.61
C THR A 91 0.41 7.03 -22.64
N LEU A 92 -0.09 8.15 -22.16
CA LEU A 92 -0.51 9.32 -22.94
C LEU A 92 0.44 10.47 -22.67
N GLU A 93 1.15 10.90 -23.70
CA GLU A 93 2.08 12.02 -23.69
C GLU A 93 1.43 13.26 -24.33
N ASN A 94 1.45 14.39 -23.63
CA ASN A 94 1.10 15.71 -24.15
C ASN A 94 2.37 16.43 -24.64
N GLN A 95 2.55 16.52 -25.95
CA GLN A 95 3.76 17.09 -26.55
C GLN A 95 3.84 18.62 -26.45
N ASP A 96 2.74 19.28 -26.08
CA ASP A 96 2.69 20.74 -25.96
C ASP A 96 3.13 21.27 -24.59
N THR A 97 3.29 20.40 -23.58
CA THR A 97 3.72 20.82 -22.23
C THR A 97 5.24 20.83 -22.09
N GLY A 98 5.76 21.90 -21.50
CA GLY A 98 7.20 22.10 -21.26
C GLY A 98 7.73 21.40 -20.00
N ASP A 99 6.84 20.95 -19.10
CA ASP A 99 7.19 20.21 -17.88
C ASP A 99 7.10 18.70 -18.14
N ALA A 100 8.14 17.96 -17.75
CA ALA A 100 8.23 16.51 -17.96
C ALA A 100 7.22 15.73 -17.11
N GLU A 101 6.82 16.24 -15.94
CA GLU A 101 5.85 15.55 -15.08
C GLU A 101 4.39 15.78 -15.53
N GLU A 102 4.09 16.95 -16.10
CA GLU A 102 2.76 17.26 -16.67
C GLU A 102 2.59 16.71 -18.10
N ARG A 103 3.67 16.16 -18.66
CA ARG A 103 3.70 15.61 -20.02
C ARG A 103 3.12 14.22 -20.10
N TYR A 104 3.26 13.38 -19.08
CA TYR A 104 2.87 11.97 -19.13
C TYR A 104 1.67 11.69 -18.22
N THR A 105 0.66 11.04 -18.79
CA THR A 105 -0.46 10.43 -18.07
C THR A 105 -0.40 8.93 -18.29
N ASP A 106 -0.12 8.19 -17.22
CA ASP A 106 -0.07 6.73 -17.24
C ASP A 106 -1.33 6.11 -16.66
N VAL A 107 -1.84 5.08 -17.33
CA VAL A 107 -3.01 4.30 -16.91
C VAL A 107 -2.64 2.82 -16.87
N ILE A 108 -2.91 2.17 -15.73
CA ILE A 108 -2.67 0.74 -15.54
C ILE A 108 -3.99 0.00 -15.68
N ALA A 109 -4.04 -0.98 -16.59
CA ALA A 109 -5.21 -1.80 -16.85
C ALA A 109 -4.87 -3.29 -17.01
N GLY A 110 -5.88 -4.15 -17.00
CA GLY A 110 -5.73 -5.59 -17.10
C GLY A 110 -6.69 -6.35 -16.18
N PRO A 111 -6.49 -7.66 -15.99
CA PRO A 111 -7.29 -8.45 -15.06
C PRO A 111 -7.15 -7.90 -13.63
N ALA A 112 -8.29 -7.61 -12.98
CA ALA A 112 -8.33 -6.93 -11.68
C ALA A 112 -7.48 -7.58 -10.58
N HIS A 113 -7.33 -8.91 -10.63
CA HIS A 113 -6.50 -9.65 -9.68
C HIS A 113 -4.99 -9.47 -9.92
N LEU A 114 -4.55 -9.19 -11.15
CA LEU A 114 -3.14 -9.05 -11.52
C LEU A 114 -2.60 -7.61 -11.37
N ILE A 115 -3.47 -6.61 -11.39
CA ILE A 115 -3.09 -5.19 -11.23
C ILE A 115 -2.28 -4.93 -9.95
N PRO A 116 -2.65 -5.44 -8.76
CA PRO A 116 -1.85 -5.29 -7.54
C PRO A 116 -0.41 -5.79 -7.68
N GLU A 117 -0.22 -6.95 -8.31
CA GLU A 117 1.11 -7.55 -8.50
C GLU A 117 1.94 -6.76 -9.52
N TYR A 118 1.31 -6.32 -10.61
CA TYR A 118 1.94 -5.44 -11.60
C TYR A 118 2.42 -4.14 -10.99
N LYS A 119 1.53 -3.40 -10.29
CA LYS A 119 1.87 -2.16 -9.58
C LYS A 119 3.02 -2.39 -8.60
N SER A 120 3.01 -3.51 -7.89
CA SER A 120 4.08 -3.83 -6.95
C SER A 120 5.43 -4.15 -7.59
N ARG A 121 5.46 -4.72 -8.80
CA ARG A 121 6.70 -4.93 -9.57
C ARG A 121 7.21 -3.60 -10.14
N ALA A 122 6.32 -2.80 -10.71
CA ALA A 122 6.62 -1.46 -11.24
C ALA A 122 7.15 -0.51 -10.14
N ALA A 123 6.70 -0.68 -8.89
CA ALA A 123 7.10 0.14 -7.74
C ALA A 123 8.62 0.19 -7.46
N ARG A 124 9.42 -0.72 -8.02
CA ARG A 124 10.89 -0.65 -7.98
C ARG A 124 11.45 0.61 -8.65
N TRP A 125 10.67 1.27 -9.50
CA TRP A 125 11.12 2.38 -10.33
C TRP A 125 10.49 3.74 -9.95
N GLY A 126 9.68 3.78 -8.89
CA GLY A 126 9.03 4.99 -8.36
C GLY A 126 7.51 4.92 -8.46
N LEU A 127 6.80 5.09 -7.35
CA LEU A 127 5.34 5.02 -7.33
C LEU A 127 4.73 5.95 -6.28
N ARG A 128 3.55 6.47 -6.60
CA ARG A 128 2.69 7.18 -5.65
C ARG A 128 2.18 6.20 -4.59
N VAL A 129 2.22 6.62 -3.33
CA VAL A 129 1.98 5.73 -2.18
C VAL A 129 0.57 5.11 -2.20
N GLU A 130 -0.39 5.76 -2.83
CA GLU A 130 -1.80 5.34 -2.92
C GLU A 130 -2.09 4.15 -3.83
N ASP A 131 -1.12 3.73 -4.64
CA ASP A 131 -1.24 2.62 -5.59
C ASP A 131 -0.61 1.31 -5.10
N ILE A 132 0.03 1.33 -3.94
CA ILE A 132 0.68 0.16 -3.35
C ILE A 132 -0.38 -0.77 -2.78
N ALA A 133 -0.51 -1.96 -3.37
CA ALA A 133 -1.32 -3.05 -2.86
C ALA A 133 -0.43 -4.22 -2.43
N LEU A 134 -0.95 -5.13 -1.60
CA LEU A 134 -0.23 -6.35 -1.26
C LEU A 134 -0.23 -7.27 -2.50
N PRO A 135 0.90 -7.95 -2.81
CA PRO A 135 0.92 -8.96 -3.87
C PRO A 135 -0.06 -10.10 -3.53
N LEU A 136 -0.63 -10.75 -4.55
CA LEU A 136 -1.60 -11.84 -4.38
C LEU A 136 -1.09 -13.00 -3.52
N SER A 137 0.22 -13.22 -3.50
CA SER A 137 0.87 -14.25 -2.70
C SER A 137 0.93 -13.92 -1.21
N ALA A 138 0.69 -12.65 -0.83
CA ALA A 138 0.73 -12.21 0.55
C ALA A 138 -0.35 -12.90 1.39
N ARG A 139 0.01 -13.33 2.60
CA ARG A 139 -0.88 -14.02 3.54
C ARG A 139 -0.96 -13.24 4.85
N GLY A 140 -2.04 -13.40 5.60
CA GLY A 140 -2.20 -12.70 6.89
C GLY A 140 -3.22 -11.59 6.82
N TRP A 141 -3.03 -10.54 7.63
CA TRP A 141 -4.04 -9.52 7.79
C TRP A 141 -4.10 -8.58 6.57
N PRO A 142 -5.31 -8.20 6.11
CA PRO A 142 -5.48 -7.16 5.11
C PRO A 142 -4.78 -5.85 5.50
N LEU A 143 -4.32 -5.09 4.51
CA LEU A 143 -3.59 -3.85 4.77
C LEU A 143 -4.47 -2.80 5.47
N GLU A 144 -5.75 -2.73 5.11
CA GLU A 144 -6.75 -1.88 5.78
C GLU A 144 -6.84 -2.18 7.27
N ASP A 145 -6.86 -3.45 7.66
CA ASP A 145 -6.96 -3.86 9.06
C ASP A 145 -5.66 -3.57 9.84
N ILE A 146 -4.51 -3.73 9.18
CA ILE A 146 -3.20 -3.42 9.79
C ILE A 146 -3.02 -1.92 9.97
N ALA A 147 -3.49 -1.12 9.02
CA ALA A 147 -3.40 0.34 9.10
C ALA A 147 -4.20 0.92 10.28
N THR A 148 -5.19 0.18 10.80
CA THR A 148 -5.91 0.59 12.02
C THR A 148 -5.10 0.42 13.31
N ARG A 149 -3.99 -0.35 13.27
CA ARG A 149 -3.20 -0.67 14.46
C ARG A 149 -2.16 0.41 14.76
N GLU A 150 -1.83 0.53 16.05
CA GLU A 150 -0.73 1.38 16.52
C GLU A 150 0.63 0.76 16.20
N CYS A 151 0.71 -0.56 16.07
CA CYS A 151 1.90 -1.25 15.61
C CYS A 151 1.57 -2.20 14.48
N MET A 152 2.46 -2.26 13.50
CA MET A 152 2.37 -3.19 12.38
C MET A 152 3.68 -3.91 12.16
N THR A 153 3.59 -5.14 11.67
CA THR A 153 4.76 -5.91 11.28
C THR A 153 4.50 -6.54 9.92
N ILE A 154 5.45 -6.38 9.00
CA ILE A 154 5.51 -7.13 7.75
C ILE A 154 6.67 -8.11 7.89
N ALA A 155 6.38 -9.41 7.89
CA ALA A 155 7.39 -10.47 7.95
C ALA A 155 7.48 -11.17 6.58
N ALA A 156 8.68 -11.53 6.13
CA ALA A 156 8.88 -12.26 4.89
C ALA A 156 9.24 -13.73 5.15
N PHE A 157 8.62 -14.65 4.42
CA PHE A 157 8.84 -16.10 4.56
C PHE A 157 9.21 -16.74 3.21
N PRO A 158 10.01 -17.81 3.20
CA PRO A 158 10.28 -18.57 1.98
C PRO A 158 9.00 -19.18 1.40
N LYS A 159 8.90 -19.24 0.06
CA LYS A 159 7.75 -19.86 -0.64
C LYS A 159 7.53 -21.32 -0.27
N ASP A 160 8.60 -22.05 0.07
CA ASP A 160 8.59 -23.52 0.27
C ASP A 160 8.19 -23.97 1.69
N GLY A 161 7.57 -23.09 2.49
CA GLY A 161 6.56 -23.49 3.47
C GLY A 161 6.97 -24.27 4.72
N HIS A 162 8.26 -24.41 5.05
CA HIS A 162 8.68 -25.24 6.19
C HIS A 162 9.51 -24.55 7.29
N GLN A 163 9.74 -23.23 7.21
CA GLN A 163 10.43 -22.51 8.28
C GLN A 163 9.49 -21.56 9.01
N THR A 164 9.44 -21.70 10.33
CA THR A 164 8.72 -20.83 11.28
C THR A 164 9.41 -19.49 11.50
N GLU A 165 10.65 -19.32 11.05
CA GLU A 165 11.42 -18.09 11.20
C GLU A 165 11.28 -17.19 9.96
N ALA A 166 10.93 -15.93 10.21
CA ALA A 166 10.89 -14.90 9.17
C ALA A 166 12.31 -14.53 8.76
N VAL A 167 12.57 -14.48 7.45
CA VAL A 167 13.89 -14.14 6.91
C VAL A 167 14.18 -12.65 7.04
N SER A 168 13.15 -11.82 6.91
CA SER A 168 13.22 -10.38 7.13
C SER A 168 11.95 -9.85 7.78
N ARG A 169 12.08 -8.76 8.55
CA ARG A 169 10.97 -8.17 9.30
C ARG A 169 11.07 -6.65 9.28
N VAL A 170 10.00 -6.00 8.83
CA VAL A 170 9.80 -4.56 9.01
C VAL A 170 8.73 -4.37 10.07
N SER A 171 9.04 -3.59 11.10
CA SER A 171 8.09 -3.24 12.15
C SER A 171 8.01 -1.73 12.27
N VAL A 172 6.77 -1.22 12.28
CA VAL A 172 6.49 0.21 12.42
C VAL A 172 5.66 0.40 13.68
N ASP A 173 6.18 1.21 14.59
CA ASP A 173 5.54 1.61 15.84
C ASP A 173 5.04 3.05 15.68
N LEU A 174 3.71 3.21 15.68
CA LEU A 174 2.99 4.47 15.54
C LEU A 174 2.37 4.92 16.87
N VAL A 175 2.75 4.29 17.98
CA VAL A 175 2.24 4.64 19.30
C VAL A 175 2.52 6.11 19.61
N GLY A 176 1.48 6.82 20.07
CA GLY A 176 1.58 8.23 20.45
C GLY A 176 1.59 9.23 19.30
N LEU A 177 1.46 8.78 18.05
CA LEU A 177 1.33 9.67 16.89
C LEU A 177 -0.15 9.94 16.58
N GLU A 178 -0.53 11.22 16.56
CA GLU A 178 -1.86 11.67 16.14
C GLU A 178 -1.96 11.63 14.60
N LEU A 179 -2.35 10.47 14.08
CA LEU A 179 -2.46 10.20 12.65
C LEU A 179 -3.89 9.81 12.30
N ASP A 180 -4.47 10.53 11.34
CA ASP A 180 -5.71 10.15 10.68
C ASP A 180 -5.56 8.83 9.90
N GLY A 181 -6.70 8.22 9.52
CA GLY A 181 -6.71 6.93 8.82
C GLY A 181 -5.98 6.96 7.47
N ALA A 182 -6.00 8.10 6.77
CA ALA A 182 -5.32 8.25 5.48
C ALA A 182 -3.79 8.26 5.64
N ARG A 183 -3.27 8.95 6.65
CA ARG A 183 -1.84 8.93 7.00
C ARG A 183 -1.39 7.55 7.44
N ARG A 184 -2.17 6.87 8.29
CA ARG A 184 -1.85 5.50 8.73
C ARG A 184 -1.82 4.52 7.56
N ASN A 185 -2.77 4.62 6.63
CA ASN A 185 -2.80 3.80 5.42
C ASN A 185 -1.56 4.04 4.54
N ARG A 186 -1.17 5.30 4.34
CA ARG A 186 0.07 5.63 3.63
C ARG A 186 1.32 5.04 4.29
N ILE A 187 1.42 5.12 5.62
CA ILE A 187 2.54 4.54 6.35
C ILE A 187 2.56 3.01 6.22
N ALA A 188 1.41 2.35 6.31
CA ALA A 188 1.31 0.90 6.13
C ALA A 188 1.78 0.48 4.73
N ARG A 189 1.38 1.22 3.69
CA ARG A 189 1.83 1.01 2.31
C ARG A 189 3.33 1.22 2.14
N LEU A 190 3.89 2.27 2.72
CA LEU A 190 5.34 2.49 2.72
C LEU A 190 6.11 1.37 3.44
N ALA A 191 5.58 0.88 4.56
CA ALA A 191 6.18 -0.23 5.30
C ALA A 191 6.18 -1.53 4.48
N VAL A 192 5.13 -1.77 3.69
CA VAL A 192 5.04 -2.90 2.75
C VAL A 192 6.07 -2.78 1.63
N LEU A 193 6.24 -1.59 1.03
CA LEU A 193 7.27 -1.39 0.01
C LEU A 193 8.67 -1.66 0.56
N LEU A 194 8.99 -1.11 1.73
CA LEU A 194 10.26 -1.35 2.38
C LEU A 194 10.47 -2.85 2.65
N ALA A 195 9.44 -3.55 3.14
CA ALA A 195 9.51 -4.98 3.39
C ALA A 195 9.73 -5.79 2.10
N ARG A 196 9.10 -5.40 0.99
CA ARG A 196 9.29 -6.04 -0.31
C ARG A 196 10.70 -5.85 -0.85
N GLU A 197 11.22 -4.64 -0.76
CA GLU A 197 12.59 -4.33 -1.21
C GLU A 197 13.62 -5.16 -0.45
N ILE A 198 13.44 -5.30 0.86
CA ILE A 198 14.33 -6.13 1.70
C ILE A 198 14.15 -7.63 1.38
N ALA A 199 12.94 -8.07 1.08
CA ALA A 199 12.61 -9.49 0.92
C ALA A 199 12.96 -10.07 -0.47
N GLY A 200 12.93 -9.26 -1.53
CA GLY A 200 13.08 -9.74 -2.91
C GLY A 200 11.89 -10.55 -3.42
N ASP A 201 11.98 -11.09 -4.64
CA ASP A 201 10.85 -11.76 -5.34
C ASP A 201 10.60 -13.21 -4.90
N GLU A 202 11.54 -13.79 -4.16
CA GLU A 202 11.51 -15.20 -3.73
C GLU A 202 10.73 -15.41 -2.43
N LEU A 203 10.44 -14.34 -1.69
CA LEU A 203 9.81 -14.40 -0.38
C LEU A 203 8.36 -13.91 -0.43
N ILE A 204 7.52 -14.52 0.40
CA ILE A 204 6.12 -14.16 0.61
C ILE A 204 6.03 -13.18 1.77
N LEU A 205 5.37 -12.05 1.56
CA LEU A 205 5.07 -11.09 2.62
C LEU A 205 3.90 -11.55 3.47
N HIS A 206 4.05 -11.38 4.78
CA HIS A 206 3.06 -11.77 5.77
C HIS A 206 2.79 -10.61 6.71
N PRO A 207 1.82 -9.75 6.36
CA PRO A 207 1.40 -8.65 7.22
C PRO A 207 0.72 -9.18 8.50
N ARG A 208 1.08 -8.63 9.65
CA ARG A 208 0.65 -9.07 10.98
C ARG A 208 0.43 -7.85 11.89
N PRO A 209 -0.47 -7.93 12.87
CA PRO A 209 -0.50 -6.96 13.95
C PRO A 209 0.89 -6.90 14.59
N GLY A 210 1.44 -5.70 14.72
CA GLY A 210 2.69 -5.47 15.42
C GLY A 210 2.46 -5.57 16.92
N TYR A 211 3.47 -6.03 17.64
CA TYR A 211 3.40 -6.22 19.08
C TYR A 211 3.57 -4.87 19.78
N GLY A 212 2.44 -4.25 20.14
CA GLY A 212 2.34 -2.87 20.62
C GLY A 212 2.82 -2.66 22.05
N ALA A 213 3.02 -1.40 22.44
CA ALA A 213 3.43 -1.03 23.80
C ALA A 213 2.46 -1.56 24.88
N ALA A 214 1.15 -1.51 24.64
CA ALA A 214 0.14 -2.03 25.55
C ALA A 214 0.20 -3.58 25.69
N GLU A 215 0.43 -4.29 24.59
CA GLU A 215 0.56 -5.75 24.57
C GLU A 215 1.86 -6.18 25.28
N ARG A 216 2.97 -5.47 25.05
CA ARG A 216 4.24 -5.62 25.80
C ARG A 216 4.06 -5.44 27.30
N VAL A 217 3.24 -4.48 27.71
CA VAL A 217 2.94 -4.21 29.12
C VAL A 217 2.08 -5.31 29.73
N LEU A 218 1.08 -5.81 29.00
CA LEU A 218 0.22 -6.90 29.44
C LEU A 218 0.99 -8.22 29.59
N ASP A 219 1.90 -8.55 28.66
CA ASP A 219 2.72 -9.75 28.80
C ASP A 219 3.81 -9.60 29.86
N ALA A 220 4.37 -8.39 30.05
CA ALA A 220 5.25 -8.14 31.19
C ALA A 220 4.51 -8.32 32.53
N ALA A 221 3.27 -7.83 32.63
CA ALA A 221 2.43 -8.04 33.81
C ALA A 221 2.06 -9.53 34.00
N GLY A 222 1.75 -10.24 32.91
CA GLY A 222 1.48 -11.67 32.93
C GLY A 222 2.69 -12.51 33.33
N GLY A 223 3.89 -12.13 32.88
CA GLY A 223 5.16 -12.74 33.28
C GLY A 223 5.48 -12.53 34.76
N VAL A 224 5.21 -11.33 35.29
CA VAL A 224 5.34 -11.04 36.73
C VAL A 224 4.36 -11.88 37.55
N MET A 225 3.10 -12.00 37.13
CA MET A 225 2.10 -12.84 37.81
C MET A 225 2.47 -14.33 37.81
N ARG A 226 3.05 -14.83 36.70
CA ARG A 226 3.57 -16.20 36.63
C ARG A 226 4.75 -16.41 37.56
N ALA A 227 5.71 -15.48 37.59
CA ALA A 227 6.85 -15.55 38.50
C ALA A 227 6.41 -15.54 39.97
N VAL A 228 5.41 -14.75 40.33
CA VAL A 228 4.81 -14.73 41.68
C VAL A 228 4.14 -16.07 42.01
N ASN A 229 3.35 -16.63 41.08
CA ASN A 229 2.70 -17.92 41.29
C ASN A 229 3.68 -19.09 41.37
N GLU A 230 4.72 -19.13 40.52
CA GLU A 230 5.78 -20.14 40.58
C GLU A 230 6.57 -20.05 41.87
N PHE A 231 6.80 -18.84 42.39
CA PHE A 231 7.47 -18.59 43.66
C PHE A 231 6.62 -19.04 44.86
N ASP A 232 5.32 -18.77 44.85
CA ASP A 232 4.36 -19.24 45.87
C ASP A 232 4.22 -20.77 45.85
N THR A 233 4.28 -21.37 44.64
CA THR A 233 4.29 -22.82 44.47
C THR A 233 5.61 -23.44 44.96
N GLY A 234 6.75 -22.77 44.74
CA GLY A 234 8.08 -23.19 45.22
C GLY A 234 8.26 -23.09 46.74
N LEU A 235 7.62 -22.09 47.37
CA LEU A 235 7.51 -21.97 48.84
C LEU A 235 6.70 -23.13 49.44
N ASN A 236 5.59 -23.52 48.81
CA ASN A 236 4.80 -24.67 49.21
C ASN A 236 5.50 -26.02 48.93
N ALA A 237 6.46 -26.06 48.01
CA ALA A 237 7.27 -27.24 47.69
C ALA A 237 8.54 -27.40 48.55
N GLY A 238 8.81 -26.48 49.49
CA GLY A 238 9.90 -26.60 50.47
C GLY A 238 11.33 -26.44 49.91
N ALA A 239 11.49 -25.89 48.71
CA ALA A 239 12.78 -25.84 48.00
C ALA A 239 13.46 -24.45 47.99
N GLY A 240 12.85 -23.41 48.58
CA GLY A 240 13.35 -22.03 48.55
C GLY A 240 13.59 -21.42 49.93
N ARG A 241 14.56 -20.50 50.02
CA ARG A 241 14.72 -19.64 51.20
C ARG A 241 13.47 -18.76 51.37
N PRO A 242 12.98 -18.52 52.60
CA PRO A 242 11.83 -17.65 52.81
C PRO A 242 12.15 -16.25 52.27
N PRO A 243 11.19 -15.59 51.60
CA PRO A 243 11.42 -14.28 51.02
C PRO A 243 11.69 -13.26 52.13
N GLU A 244 12.71 -12.43 51.90
CA GLU A 244 13.05 -11.32 52.77
C GLU A 244 12.39 -10.03 52.26
N GLY A 245 12.27 -9.01 53.11
CA GLY A 245 11.64 -7.73 52.72
C GLY A 245 12.24 -7.11 51.45
N ALA A 246 13.54 -7.32 51.22
CA ALA A 246 14.26 -6.83 50.05
C ALA A 246 13.80 -7.48 48.72
N ASP A 247 13.37 -8.75 48.74
CA ASP A 247 12.89 -9.45 47.53
C ASP A 247 11.51 -8.91 47.12
N PHE A 248 10.66 -8.60 48.11
CA PHE A 248 9.38 -7.94 47.88
C PHE A 248 9.54 -6.49 47.41
N GLU A 249 10.52 -5.76 47.96
CA GLU A 249 10.84 -4.41 47.52
C GLU A 249 11.36 -4.38 46.08
N ALA A 250 12.22 -5.32 45.68
CA ALA A 250 12.72 -5.41 44.31
C ALA A 250 11.60 -5.71 43.29
N LEU A 251 10.67 -6.61 43.63
CA LEU A 251 9.49 -6.88 42.79
C LEU A 251 8.54 -5.68 42.74
N LEU A 252 8.28 -5.03 43.88
CA LEU A 252 7.46 -3.83 43.95
C LEU A 252 8.07 -2.67 43.14
N ASP A 253 9.38 -2.51 43.15
CA ASP A 253 10.07 -1.46 42.39
C ASP A 253 10.06 -1.75 40.89
N LEU A 254 10.16 -3.02 40.49
CA LEU A 254 9.98 -3.44 39.10
C LEU A 254 8.56 -3.11 38.60
N VAL A 255 7.55 -3.42 39.41
CA VAL A 255 6.13 -3.13 39.12
C VAL A 255 5.86 -1.63 39.11
N LYS A 256 6.37 -0.87 40.09
CA LYS A 256 6.24 0.60 40.15
C LYS A 256 6.94 1.27 38.97
N SER A 257 8.10 0.76 38.55
CA SER A 257 8.82 1.24 37.36
C SER A 257 8.01 1.00 36.08
N GLY A 258 7.42 -0.19 35.94
CA GLY A 258 6.51 -0.51 34.82
C GLY A 258 5.26 0.36 34.81
N LEU A 259 4.53 0.43 35.92
CA LEU A 259 3.35 1.28 36.08
C LEU A 259 3.66 2.77 35.93
N GLY A 260 4.83 3.22 36.38
CA GLY A 260 5.30 4.59 36.23
C GLY A 260 5.53 4.99 34.77
N ARG A 261 6.04 4.07 33.94
CA ARG A 261 6.16 4.29 32.49
C ARG A 261 4.78 4.35 31.83
N VAL A 262 3.89 3.42 32.14
CA VAL A 262 2.51 3.40 31.64
C VAL A 262 1.76 4.67 32.02
N ARG A 263 1.90 5.11 33.27
CA ARG A 263 1.30 6.37 33.75
C ARG A 263 1.87 7.57 33.02
N LYS A 264 3.19 7.66 32.84
CA LYS A 264 3.81 8.76 32.07
C LYS A 264 3.31 8.78 30.63
N GLU A 265 3.17 7.62 30.00
CA GLU A 265 2.67 7.49 28.64
C GLU A 265 1.18 7.84 28.54
N ALA A 266 0.35 7.39 29.49
CA ALA A 266 -1.07 7.74 29.56
C ALA A 266 -1.29 9.23 29.88
N VAL A 267 -0.47 9.84 30.73
CA VAL A 267 -0.50 11.28 31.02
C VAL A 267 -0.03 12.08 29.80
N ALA A 268 1.01 11.63 29.08
CA ALA A 268 1.43 12.24 27.82
C ALA A 268 0.30 12.17 26.77
N ARG A 269 -0.39 11.03 26.66
CA ARG A 269 -1.59 10.88 25.81
C ARG A 269 -2.72 11.84 26.21
N ALA A 270 -3.05 11.92 27.50
CA ALA A 270 -4.10 12.80 27.99
C ALA A 270 -3.76 14.29 27.77
N ASN A 271 -2.49 14.66 27.94
CA ASN A 271 -2.03 16.03 27.69
C ASN A 271 -1.98 16.37 26.20
N ALA A 272 -1.65 15.42 25.32
CA ALA A 272 -1.70 15.61 23.87
C ALA A 272 -3.15 15.84 23.38
N VAL A 273 -4.09 15.04 23.88
CA VAL A 273 -5.53 15.21 23.60
C VAL A 273 -6.07 16.53 24.16
N ALA A 274 -5.63 16.95 25.35
CA ALA A 274 -6.04 18.24 25.92
C ALA A 274 -5.48 19.44 25.14
N ALA A 275 -4.26 19.32 24.61
CA ALA A 275 -3.64 20.34 23.78
C ALA A 275 -4.33 20.50 22.42
N SER A 276 -4.69 19.39 21.76
CA SER A 276 -5.40 19.41 20.47
C SER A 276 -6.86 19.88 20.57
N VAL A 277 -7.51 19.71 21.73
CA VAL A 277 -8.83 20.30 22.00
C VAL A 277 -8.73 21.81 22.25
N ALA A 278 -7.72 22.27 23.00
CA ALA A 278 -7.50 23.70 23.25
C ALA A 278 -7.15 24.50 21.98
N GLU A 279 -6.40 23.90 21.04
CA GLU A 279 -6.09 24.51 19.74
C GLU A 279 -7.32 24.60 18.82
N ASN A 280 -8.25 23.66 18.91
CA ASN A 280 -9.49 23.69 18.12
C ASN A 280 -10.53 24.68 18.67
N GLU A 281 -10.63 24.85 19.99
CA GLU A 281 -11.53 25.85 20.60
C GLU A 281 -11.02 27.30 20.43
N GLY A 282 -9.70 27.50 20.33
CA GLY A 282 -9.12 28.82 20.05
C GLY A 282 -9.39 29.35 18.64
N ASN A 283 -9.79 28.48 17.70
CA ASN A 283 -10.02 28.84 16.29
C ASN A 283 -11.48 29.15 15.95
N THR A 284 -12.43 28.88 16.87
CA THR A 284 -13.87 29.12 16.66
C THR A 284 -14.35 30.53 17.02
N ASP A 285 -13.57 31.32 17.78
CA ASP A 285 -14.01 32.64 18.27
C ASP A 285 -13.65 33.83 17.34
N GLN A 286 -13.00 33.61 16.20
CA GLN A 286 -12.66 34.70 15.25
C GLN A 286 -13.60 34.85 14.04
N ALA A 287 -14.62 33.99 13.91
CA ALA A 287 -15.52 33.99 12.75
C ALA A 287 -16.90 34.63 13.01
N SER A 288 -16.97 35.76 13.72
CA SER A 288 -18.20 36.55 13.82
C SER A 288 -17.95 38.03 14.12
N ALA A 289 -17.75 38.82 13.06
CA ALA A 289 -18.05 40.25 13.08
C ALA A 289 -18.83 40.59 11.80
N PRO A 290 -20.06 41.14 11.88
CA PRO A 290 -20.82 41.53 10.71
C PRO A 290 -20.26 42.85 10.16
N ARG A 291 -19.99 42.90 8.85
CA ARG A 291 -19.65 44.15 8.15
C ARG A 291 -20.91 44.99 8.00
N GLY A 292 -20.90 46.17 8.63
CA GLY A 292 -21.72 47.33 8.27
C GLY A 292 -20.91 48.30 7.43
#